data_AF-K0VMP0-F1
#
_entry.id   AF-K0VMP0-F1
#
_cell.length_a   1.000
_cell.length_b   1.000
_cell.length_c   1.000
_cell.angle_alpha   90.00
_cell.angle_beta   90.00
_cell.angle_gamma   90.00
#
_symmetry.space_group_name_H-M   'P 1'
#
loop_
_entity.id
_entity.type
_entity.pdbx_description
1 polymer ?
#
loop_
_entity_poly.entity_id
_entity_poly.type
_entity_poly.pdbx_seq_one_letter_code
_entity_poly.pdbx_strand_id
1 'polypeptide(L)'
;STGNHVVIDAGSISKSALANLPAAVAGRVSWTSDWEKDGPFSGALVEGDRDRVLAVNRKIAALPGPLLLVQAATAEELASDLETYCLNWLLEEVSTSINTAAAGGNASLMAIG
;
A
#
# COMPACT_ATOMS: atom_id res chain seq x y z
N SER A 1 1.33 -2.77 -10.48
CA SER A 1 1.34 -1.54 -9.65
C SER A 1 -0.08 -1.22 -9.20
N THR A 2 -0.27 -0.56 -8.05
CA THR A 2 -1.59 -0.40 -7.41
C THR A 2 -2.01 1.04 -7.08
N GLY A 3 -1.27 2.04 -7.57
CA GLY A 3 -1.69 3.44 -7.49
C GLY A 3 -1.36 4.18 -6.19
N ASN A 4 -0.73 3.51 -5.22
CA ASN A 4 -0.39 4.06 -3.92
C ASN A 4 0.66 5.19 -3.97
N HIS A 5 0.63 6.05 -2.94
CA HIS A 5 1.77 6.87 -2.55
C HIS A 5 2.64 6.07 -1.57
N VAL A 6 3.94 6.32 -1.54
CA VAL A 6 4.88 5.61 -0.67
C VAL A 6 5.60 6.57 0.24
N VAL A 7 5.74 6.17 1.49
CA VAL A 7 6.59 6.82 2.48
C VAL A 7 7.76 5.88 2.76
N ILE A 8 8.97 6.32 2.46
CA ILE A 8 10.19 5.51 2.60
C ILE A 8 10.86 5.83 3.94
N ASP A 9 11.27 4.78 4.66
CA ASP A 9 12.14 4.93 5.84
C ASP A 9 13.45 5.60 5.45
N ALA A 10 13.71 6.80 5.97
CA ALA A 10 14.92 7.57 5.67
C ALA A 10 16.21 6.86 6.13
N GLY A 11 16.10 5.87 7.02
CA GLY A 11 17.22 5.04 7.46
C GLY A 11 17.48 3.79 6.61
N SER A 12 16.60 3.44 5.65
CA SER A 12 16.70 2.17 4.93
C SER A 12 17.57 2.25 3.67
N ILE A 13 17.44 3.33 2.90
CA ILE A 13 18.20 3.56 1.67
C ILE A 13 18.62 5.03 1.55
N SER A 14 19.68 5.29 0.78
CA SER A 14 20.09 6.67 0.51
C SER A 14 19.04 7.41 -0.32
N LYS A 15 18.68 8.63 0.08
CA LYS A 15 17.81 9.51 -0.71
C LYS A 15 18.36 9.78 -2.12
N SER A 16 19.68 9.72 -2.30
CA SER A 16 20.31 9.88 -3.60
C SER A 16 19.96 8.79 -4.60
N ALA A 17 19.57 7.59 -4.15
CA ALA A 17 19.13 6.50 -5.01
C ALA A 17 17.87 6.87 -5.82
N LEU A 18 17.07 7.82 -5.33
CA LEU A 18 15.84 8.29 -5.95
C LEU A 18 15.93 9.75 -6.41
N ALA A 19 17.13 10.30 -6.57
CA ALA A 19 17.33 11.73 -6.88
C ALA A 19 16.78 12.16 -8.26
N ASN A 20 16.75 11.24 -9.24
CA ASN A 20 16.42 11.55 -10.63
C ASN A 20 15.04 11.00 -11.06
N LEU A 21 14.11 10.86 -10.10
CA LEU A 21 12.76 10.40 -10.41
C LEU A 21 12.01 11.42 -11.30
N PRO A 22 11.26 10.97 -12.32
CA PRO A 22 10.32 11.82 -13.04
C PRO A 22 9.33 12.48 -12.07
N ALA A 23 8.91 13.72 -12.37
CA ALA A 23 8.04 14.50 -11.47
C ALA A 23 6.75 13.78 -11.07
N ALA A 24 6.14 13.03 -11.99
CA ALA A 24 4.94 12.23 -11.73
C ALA A 24 5.14 11.12 -10.69
N VAL A 25 6.37 10.58 -10.58
CA VAL A 25 6.74 9.57 -9.59
C VAL A 25 7.22 10.23 -8.30
N ALA A 26 8.05 11.27 -8.40
CA ALA A 26 8.53 12.02 -7.25
C ALA A 26 7.39 12.61 -6.41
N GLY A 27 6.31 13.07 -7.05
CA GLY A 27 5.09 13.54 -6.36
C GLY A 27 4.35 12.47 -5.55
N ARG A 28 4.70 11.18 -5.72
CA ARG A 28 4.14 10.04 -4.99
C ARG A 28 5.07 9.46 -3.92
N VAL A 29 6.28 10.01 -3.78
CA VAL A 29 7.30 9.51 -2.85
C VAL A 29 7.57 10.56 -1.79
N SER A 30 7.42 10.18 -0.53
CA SER A 30 7.89 10.95 0.62
C SER A 30 8.84 10.11 1.47
N TRP A 31 9.49 10.76 2.43
CA TRP A 31 10.47 10.13 3.31
C TRP A 31 10.12 10.45 4.76
N THR A 32 10.28 9.48 5.65
CA THR A 32 10.01 9.63 7.09
C THR A 32 11.19 9.14 7.92
N SER A 33 11.45 9.81 9.04
CA SER A 33 12.28 9.28 10.13
C SER A 33 11.46 9.01 11.40
N ASP A 34 10.16 9.35 11.39
CA ASP A 34 9.25 9.28 12.52
C ASP A 34 7.89 8.73 12.07
N TRP A 35 7.79 7.40 12.05
CA TRP A 35 6.64 6.68 11.52
C TRP A 35 5.36 6.94 12.32
N GLU A 36 5.48 7.26 13.60
CA GLU A 36 4.33 7.53 14.47
C GLU A 36 3.66 8.86 14.12
N LYS A 37 4.44 9.85 13.68
CA LYS A 37 3.92 11.18 13.30
C LYS A 37 3.44 11.26 11.85
N ASP A 38 4.10 10.54 10.95
CA ASP A 38 3.87 10.67 9.51
C ASP A 38 2.82 9.70 8.97
N GLY A 39 2.22 8.89 9.84
CA GLY A 39 1.05 8.06 9.52
C GLY A 39 -0.27 8.86 9.48
N PRO A 40 -1.43 8.18 9.38
CA PRO A 40 -1.60 6.73 9.27
C PRO A 40 -1.21 6.20 7.88
N PHE A 41 -0.77 4.95 7.82
CA PHE A 41 -0.47 4.23 6.58
C PHE A 41 -1.57 3.18 6.29
N SER A 42 -1.61 2.64 5.06
CA SER A 42 -2.59 1.61 4.67
C SER A 42 -1.97 0.22 4.51
N GLY A 43 -0.65 0.09 4.60
CA GLY A 43 0.09 -1.16 4.47
C GLY A 43 1.60 -0.92 4.56
N ALA A 44 2.38 -1.99 4.68
CA ALA A 44 3.83 -1.89 4.73
C ALA A 44 4.50 -3.03 3.95
N LEU A 45 5.57 -2.68 3.22
CA LEU A 45 6.46 -3.63 2.56
C LEU A 45 7.81 -3.59 3.27
N VAL A 46 8.30 -4.76 3.67
CA VAL A 46 9.56 -4.88 4.44
C VAL A 46 10.51 -5.80 3.68
N GLU A 47 11.71 -5.31 3.44
CA GLU A 47 12.82 -6.11 2.95
C GLU A 47 13.76 -6.42 4.13
N GLY A 48 14.17 -7.68 4.27
CA GLY A 48 15.21 -8.08 5.21
C GLY A 48 15.16 -9.53 5.65
N ASP A 49 16.15 -9.91 6.45
CA ASP A 49 16.17 -11.22 7.11
C ASP A 49 15.13 -11.32 8.25
N ARG A 50 15.07 -12.48 8.89
CA ARG A 50 14.13 -12.75 9.98
C ARG A 50 14.21 -11.72 11.11
N ASP A 51 15.41 -11.33 11.52
CA ASP A 51 15.59 -10.45 12.68
C ASP A 51 15.20 -9.02 12.33
N ARG A 52 15.55 -8.56 11.13
CA ARG A 52 15.10 -7.27 10.59
C ARG A 52 13.58 -7.22 10.48
N VAL A 53 12.97 -8.23 9.86
CA VAL A 53 11.51 -8.30 9.69
C VAL A 53 10.82 -8.32 11.04
N LEU A 54 11.30 -9.09 12.02
CA LEU A 54 10.73 -9.12 13.36
C LEU A 54 10.82 -7.76 14.07
N ALA A 55 11.97 -7.10 13.98
CA ALA A 55 12.17 -5.78 14.59
C ALA A 55 11.25 -4.72 13.95
N VAL A 56 11.15 -4.70 12.62
CA VAL A 56 10.29 -3.76 11.90
C VAL A 56 8.81 -4.04 12.19
N ASN A 57 8.39 -5.31 12.18
CA ASN A 57 7.00 -5.69 12.42
C ASN A 57 6.55 -5.32 13.85
N ARG A 58 7.42 -5.46 14.86
CA ARG A 58 7.15 -4.97 16.23
C ARG A 58 6.95 -3.46 16.26
N LYS A 59 7.75 -2.71 15.51
CA LYS A 59 7.64 -1.25 15.44
C LYS A 59 6.36 -0.81 14.73
N ILE A 60 6.00 -1.48 13.63
CA ILE A 60 4.73 -1.26 12.91
C ILE A 60 3.53 -1.56 13.81
N ALA A 61 3.55 -2.68 14.54
CA ALA A 61 2.47 -3.06 15.44
C ALA A 61 2.26 -2.07 16.61
N ALA A 62 3.27 -1.26 16.93
CA ALA A 62 3.19 -0.22 17.95
C ALA A 62 2.69 1.14 17.41
N LEU A 63 2.55 1.31 16.08
CA LEU A 63 2.08 2.55 15.50
C LEU A 63 0.63 2.84 15.93
N PRO A 64 0.27 4.10 16.21
CA PRO A 64 -1.10 4.47 16.49
C PRO A 64 -1.97 4.35 15.24
N GLY A 65 -3.25 4.06 15.43
CA GLY A 65 -4.25 4.04 14.35
C GLY A 65 -4.52 2.63 13.79
N PRO A 66 -4.71 2.49 12.47
CA PRO A 66 -5.11 1.21 11.87
C PRO A 66 -3.99 0.17 11.94
N LEU A 67 -4.38 -1.11 12.05
CA LEU A 67 -3.46 -2.22 11.87
C LEU A 67 -3.02 -2.31 10.41
N LEU A 68 -1.72 -2.27 10.17
CA LEU A 68 -1.17 -2.36 8.82
C LEU A 68 -1.06 -3.82 8.39
N LEU A 69 -1.47 -4.08 7.15
CA LEU A 69 -1.10 -5.32 6.47
C LEU A 69 0.38 -5.23 6.08
N VAL A 70 1.21 -6.06 6.72
CA VAL A 70 2.66 -6.11 6.49
C VAL A 70 2.99 -7.30 5.59
N GLN A 71 3.68 -7.02 4.49
CA GLN A 71 4.32 -8.04 3.65
C GLN A 71 5.83 -7.95 3.82
N ALA A 72 6.51 -9.08 3.94
CA ALA A 72 7.95 -9.14 4.16
C ALA A 72 8.60 -10.14 3.21
N ALA A 73 9.82 -9.83 2.77
CA ALA A 73 10.60 -10.67 1.88
C ALA A 73 12.10 -10.48 2.09
N THR A 74 12.90 -11.49 1.76
CA THR A 74 14.35 -11.37 1.69
C THR A 74 14.79 -10.77 0.36
N ALA A 75 16.03 -10.28 0.29
CA ALA A 75 16.61 -9.77 -0.94
C ALA A 75 16.70 -10.87 -2.03
N GLU A 76 16.96 -12.12 -1.63
CA GLU A 76 16.98 -13.28 -2.53
C GLU A 76 15.61 -13.57 -3.11
N GLU A 77 14.55 -13.53 -2.29
CA GLU A 77 13.18 -13.70 -2.74
C GLU A 77 12.83 -12.63 -3.79
N LEU A 78 13.08 -11.35 -3.48
CA LEU A 78 12.84 -10.24 -4.41
C LEU A 78 13.62 -10.32 -5.73
N ALA A 79 14.82 -10.92 -5.71
CA ALA A 79 15.62 -11.12 -6.92
C ALA A 79 15.13 -12.32 -7.75
N SER A 80 14.49 -13.31 -7.12
CA SER A 80 14.14 -14.58 -7.73
C SER A 80 12.69 -14.68 -8.18
N ASP A 81 11.79 -13.91 -7.58
CA ASP A 81 10.35 -13.96 -7.82
C ASP A 81 9.76 -12.55 -7.99
N LEU A 82 9.00 -12.37 -9.07
CA LEU A 82 8.35 -11.10 -9.40
C LEU A 82 7.06 -10.88 -8.59
N GLU A 83 6.51 -11.94 -8.00
CA GLU A 83 5.26 -11.93 -7.25
C GLU A 83 5.47 -11.96 -5.73
N THR A 84 6.73 -11.80 -5.27
CA THR A 84 7.10 -11.82 -3.85
C THR A 84 6.24 -10.88 -2.98
N TYR A 85 5.93 -9.68 -3.49
CA TYR A 85 4.92 -8.82 -2.89
C TYR A 85 3.60 -8.96 -3.66
N CYS A 86 2.60 -9.54 -3.00
CA CYS A 86 1.30 -9.79 -3.60
C CYS A 86 0.52 -8.47 -3.72
N LEU A 87 0.22 -8.10 -4.97
CA LEU A 87 -0.44 -6.84 -5.30
C LEU A 87 -1.90 -6.77 -4.82
N ASN A 88 -2.55 -7.92 -4.62
CA ASN A 88 -3.94 -7.97 -4.16
C ASN A 88 -4.13 -7.27 -2.82
N TRP A 89 -3.11 -7.35 -1.95
CA TRP A 89 -3.12 -6.73 -0.62
C TRP A 89 -2.72 -5.25 -0.62
N LEU A 90 -2.42 -4.69 -1.80
CA LEU A 90 -2.06 -3.28 -1.99
C LEU A 90 -3.15 -2.50 -2.71
N LEU A 91 -4.34 -3.10 -2.89
CA LEU A 91 -5.56 -2.48 -3.38
C LEU A 91 -6.57 -2.38 -2.22
N GLU A 92 -7.47 -1.42 -2.32
CA GLU A 92 -8.61 -1.28 -1.41
C GLU A 92 -9.90 -1.66 -2.15
N GLU A 93 -10.65 -2.59 -1.60
CA GLU A 93 -11.93 -3.02 -2.17
C GLU A 93 -13.06 -2.06 -1.74
N VAL A 94 -13.84 -1.60 -2.72
CA VAL A 94 -14.99 -0.71 -2.48
C VAL A 94 -16.23 -1.30 -3.15
N SER A 95 -17.29 -1.51 -2.38
CA SER A 95 -18.58 -2.02 -2.87
C SER A 95 -19.65 -0.93 -2.84
N THR A 96 -20.30 -0.69 -3.98
CA THR A 96 -21.38 0.30 -4.12
C THR A 96 -22.65 -0.38 -4.59
N SER A 97 -23.71 -0.33 -3.78
CA SER A 97 -25.04 -0.84 -4.13
C SER A 97 -25.97 0.33 -4.46
N ILE A 98 -26.44 0.39 -5.71
CA ILE A 98 -27.25 1.49 -6.23
C ILE A 98 -28.68 0.99 -6.42
N ASN A 99 -29.63 1.59 -5.70
CA ASN A 99 -31.05 1.37 -5.97
C ASN A 99 -31.46 2.09 -7.26
N THR A 100 -31.40 1.38 -8.38
CA THR A 100 -31.76 1.90 -9.71
C THR A 100 -33.26 2.15 -9.88
N ALA A 101 -34.11 1.61 -9.00
CA ALA A 101 -35.56 1.82 -9.04
C ALA A 101 -36.02 2.95 -8.10
N ALA A 102 -35.10 3.66 -7.46
CA ALA A 102 -35.42 4.70 -6.45
C ALA A 102 -36.32 5.81 -7.00
N ALA A 103 -36.30 6.09 -8.31
CA ALA A 103 -37.17 7.05 -8.97
C ALA A 103 -38.62 6.54 -9.20
N GLY A 104 -38.98 5.36 -8.69
CA GLY A 104 -40.34 4.80 -8.75
C GLY A 104 -40.60 3.85 -9.93
N GLY A 105 -39.57 3.45 -10.68
CA GLY A 105 -39.70 2.49 -11.77
C GLY A 105 -38.36 1.87 -12.16
N ASN A 106 -38.39 0.64 -12.67
CA ASN A 106 -37.19 -0.04 -13.16
C ASN A 106 -37.18 0.03 -14.69
N ALA A 107 -36.31 0.89 -15.24
CA ALA A 107 -36.18 1.08 -16.68
C ALA A 107 -35.83 -0.22 -17.42
N SER A 108 -35.03 -1.10 -16.83
CA SER A 108 -34.69 -2.40 -17.43
C SER A 108 -35.91 -3.32 -17.53
N LEU A 109 -36.84 -3.26 -16.58
CA LEU A 109 -38.11 -4.02 -16.65
C LEU A 109 -39.08 -3.46 -17.70
N MET A 110 -39.00 -2.17 -18.04
CA MET A 110 -39.83 -1.57 -19.09
C MET A 110 -39.44 -2.02 -20.51
N ALA A 111 -38.24 -2.58 -20.69
CA ALA A 111 -37.72 -3.05 -21.99
C ALA A 111 -37.91 -4.55 -22.24
N ILE A 112 -38.45 -5.30 -21.28
CA ILE A 112 -38.78 -6.72 -21.41
C ILE A 112 -40.28 -6.84 -21.70
N GLY A 113 -40.61 -7.29 -22.91
CA GLY A 113 -41.99 -7.51 -23.40
C GLY A 113 -42.14 -8.86 -24.07
#